data_AF-A0A368EIJ1-F1
#
_entry.id   AF-A0A368EIJ1-F1
#
_cell.length_a   1.000
_cell.length_b   1.000
_cell.length_c   1.000
_cell.angle_alpha   90.00
_cell.angle_beta   90.00
_cell.angle_gamma   90.00
#
_symmetry.space_group_name_H-M   'P 1'
#
loop_
_entity.id
_entity.type
_entity.pdbx_description
1 polymer ?
#
loop_
_entity_poly.entity_id
_entity_poly.type
_entity_poly.pdbx_seq_one_letter_code
_entity_poly.pdbx_strand_id
1 'polypeptide(L)'
;MSDTSSADMEKRLYAEWEEQGCFEAGRVDGDSYTIVIPPPNVTGNLHMGHALNNTLQDILCRFERMRGRNVLWQPGTDHAGIATQMVVERQLAEAGEPSRRDMGRDAFLERVWQWKEESGSTITQQLRRLGASCDWSRERFTMDEGLSKAVLKVFVTLHQQGLIYKDKRLVNWDPKLLTAISDLEVVQKEVNSHLWHFNYPLEDGSGHITVATTRPETMLGDTGVAVHPDDERYADLVGKNVILPIVGRKIPIVADNYADPEQGSGAVKITPAHDFNDFEVGRRCNLSSINILDKTASIDLNEENFSYMKNRHSWQGLDRFDARKRVIDEITTLGLLDKIEDNTHMVPFGDRSDVVIEPWLTDQWYVDAATLAKPAIEAVQSGQTKFVPANWEKTYFDWMENIQPWCISRQLWWGHQIPAWYGPDGEIFVAESEQDAHQAAKAHYGQDTELTRDEDVLDTWFSSALWPFSTLGWPDETPELHKHYKTDVLVTGFDIIFFWVARMMMMGLHFKQEVPFHTVYIHALVRDEKG
;
A
#
# COMPACT_ATOMS: atom_id res chain seq x y z
N MET A 1 7.15 -25.24 52.38
CA MET A 1 7.45 -24.56 51.10
C MET A 1 6.13 -24.01 50.64
N SER A 2 5.98 -22.68 50.54
CA SER A 2 4.72 -22.10 50.06
C SER A 2 4.56 -22.45 48.59
N ASP A 3 3.44 -23.09 48.23
CA ASP A 3 3.01 -23.36 46.84
C ASP A 3 2.64 -22.05 46.13
N THR A 4 3.62 -21.16 45.92
CA THR A 4 3.42 -20.00 45.07
C THR A 4 3.71 -20.43 43.64
N SER A 5 2.68 -20.43 42.79
CA SER A 5 2.84 -20.79 41.37
C SER A 5 3.74 -19.78 40.67
N SER A 6 4.46 -20.22 39.62
CA SER A 6 5.25 -19.30 38.77
C SER A 6 4.38 -18.17 38.23
N ALA A 7 3.13 -18.46 37.86
CA ALA A 7 2.18 -17.49 37.36
C ALA A 7 1.89 -16.36 38.35
N ASP A 8 1.68 -16.70 39.63
CA ASP A 8 1.43 -15.72 40.69
C ASP A 8 2.68 -14.88 40.99
N MET A 9 3.86 -15.52 40.99
CA MET A 9 5.14 -14.83 41.19
C MET A 9 5.41 -13.82 40.08
N GLU A 10 5.29 -14.23 38.81
CA GLU A 10 5.51 -13.38 37.64
C GLU A 10 4.59 -12.15 37.66
N LYS A 11 3.29 -12.36 37.92
CA LYS A 11 2.30 -11.27 37.96
C LYS A 11 2.65 -10.24 39.03
N ARG A 12 2.99 -10.71 40.23
CA ARG A 12 3.36 -9.83 41.36
C ARG A 12 4.66 -9.07 41.08
N LEU A 13 5.71 -9.77 40.64
CA LEU A 13 7.02 -9.16 40.38
C LEU A 13 6.95 -8.09 39.29
N TYR A 14 6.19 -8.36 38.22
CA TYR A 14 6.05 -7.40 37.14
C TYR A 14 5.32 -6.12 37.60
N ALA A 15 4.23 -6.27 38.36
CA ALA A 15 3.53 -5.13 38.93
C ALA A 15 4.43 -4.28 39.83
N GLU A 16 5.26 -4.93 40.67
CA GLU A 16 6.25 -4.25 41.51
C GLU A 16 7.30 -3.47 40.67
N TRP A 17 7.77 -4.03 39.55
CA TRP A 17 8.71 -3.33 38.67
C TRP A 17 8.10 -2.11 37.97
N GLU A 18 6.85 -2.24 37.50
CA GLU A 18 6.16 -1.14 36.83
C GLU A 18 5.83 -0.01 37.83
N GLU A 19 5.34 -0.34 39.03
CA GLU A 19 5.06 0.66 40.09
C GLU A 19 6.31 1.43 40.53
N GLN A 20 7.47 0.77 40.53
CA GLN A 20 8.76 1.39 40.88
C GLN A 20 9.43 2.11 39.68
N GLY A 21 8.77 2.15 38.52
CA GLY A 21 9.30 2.73 37.29
C GLY A 21 10.60 2.06 36.83
N CYS A 22 10.83 0.77 37.12
CA CYS A 22 12.10 0.06 36.87
C CYS A 22 12.58 0.13 35.40
N PHE A 23 11.67 0.41 34.48
CA PHE A 23 11.92 0.40 33.05
C PHE A 23 12.03 1.79 32.43
N GLU A 24 11.76 2.85 33.19
CA GLU A 24 11.79 4.24 32.71
C GLU A 24 13.17 4.63 32.19
N ALA A 25 13.20 5.21 30.99
CA ALA A 25 14.40 5.85 30.45
C ALA A 25 14.72 7.11 31.27
N GLY A 26 16.01 7.43 31.42
CA GLY A 26 16.45 8.60 32.20
C GLY A 26 16.92 8.29 33.62
N ARG A 27 16.75 7.05 34.12
CA ARG A 27 17.13 6.67 35.49
C ARG A 27 18.64 6.67 35.78
N VAL A 28 19.45 6.55 34.74
CA VAL A 28 20.91 6.58 34.83
C VAL A 28 21.48 7.63 33.89
N ASP A 29 22.52 8.30 34.34
CA ASP A 29 23.32 9.21 33.50
C ASP A 29 24.41 8.39 32.80
N GLY A 30 24.04 7.78 31.69
CA GLY A 30 24.90 6.95 30.85
C GLY A 30 24.51 7.07 29.38
N ASP A 31 25.34 6.52 28.50
CA ASP A 31 25.10 6.53 27.05
C ASP A 31 23.73 5.95 26.72
N SER A 32 22.96 6.63 25.85
CA SER A 32 21.63 6.18 25.45
C SER A 32 21.71 4.86 24.69
N TYR A 33 20.78 3.94 24.95
CA TYR A 33 20.55 2.75 24.12
C TYR A 33 19.08 2.70 23.75
N THR A 34 18.74 2.83 22.47
CA THR A 34 17.35 2.89 22.04
C THR A 34 16.98 1.71 21.17
N ILE A 35 15.81 1.14 21.44
CA ILE A 35 15.07 0.22 20.55
C ILE A 35 13.64 0.75 20.42
N VAL A 36 13.13 0.81 19.20
CA VAL A 36 11.71 1.07 18.95
C VAL A 36 11.00 -0.25 18.67
N ILE A 37 9.87 -0.49 19.35
CA ILE A 37 9.07 -1.68 19.09
C ILE A 37 8.47 -1.55 17.67
N PRO A 38 8.47 -2.61 16.84
CA PRO A 38 7.54 -2.69 15.73
C PRO A 38 6.13 -2.67 16.30
N PRO A 39 5.36 -1.58 16.11
CA PRO A 39 4.10 -1.39 16.81
C PRO A 39 3.12 -2.48 16.36
N PRO A 40 2.61 -3.33 17.27
CA PRO A 40 1.65 -4.35 16.88
C PRO A 40 0.34 -3.71 16.40
N ASN A 41 -0.27 -4.30 15.37
CA ASN A 41 -1.55 -3.87 14.82
C ASN A 41 -2.68 -4.06 15.84
N VAL A 42 -3.60 -3.09 15.96
CA VAL A 42 -4.79 -3.16 16.84
C VAL A 42 -5.91 -4.07 16.31
N THR A 43 -5.53 -5.22 15.77
CA THR A 43 -6.43 -6.19 15.12
C THR A 43 -6.80 -7.38 16.01
N GLY A 44 -6.42 -7.36 17.29
CA GLY A 44 -6.76 -8.39 18.28
C GLY A 44 -5.58 -8.80 19.16
N ASN A 45 -5.32 -10.10 19.25
CA ASN A 45 -4.32 -10.70 20.14
C ASN A 45 -2.95 -10.89 19.48
N LEU A 46 -1.89 -10.81 20.28
CA LEU A 46 -0.54 -11.21 19.89
C LEU A 46 -0.45 -12.73 19.69
N HIS A 47 0.51 -13.14 18.86
CA HIS A 47 0.82 -14.54 18.54
C HIS A 47 2.31 -14.85 18.74
N MET A 48 2.72 -16.11 18.56
CA MET A 48 4.10 -16.55 18.83
C MET A 48 5.19 -15.76 18.08
N GLY A 49 4.93 -15.32 16.85
CA GLY A 49 5.82 -14.38 16.14
C GLY A 49 6.08 -13.07 16.90
N HIS A 50 5.05 -12.46 17.48
CA HIS A 50 5.21 -11.27 18.33
C HIS A 50 6.00 -11.59 19.59
N ALA A 51 5.77 -12.75 20.21
CA ALA A 51 6.53 -13.18 21.39
C ALA A 51 8.03 -13.30 21.07
N LEU A 52 8.40 -13.95 19.96
CA LEU A 52 9.79 -14.05 19.50
C LEU A 52 10.42 -12.66 19.32
N ASN A 53 9.76 -11.78 18.56
CA ASN A 53 10.27 -10.45 18.27
C ASN A 53 10.52 -9.63 19.55
N ASN A 54 9.55 -9.63 20.47
CA ASN A 54 9.65 -8.86 21.71
C ASN A 54 10.63 -9.47 22.71
N THR A 55 10.75 -10.80 22.78
CA THR A 55 11.76 -11.45 23.63
C THR A 55 13.17 -11.08 23.19
N LEU A 56 13.45 -11.03 21.88
CA LEU A 56 14.76 -10.62 21.37
C LEU A 56 15.11 -9.18 21.76
N GLN A 57 14.14 -8.26 21.63
CA GLN A 57 14.31 -6.87 22.06
C GLN A 57 14.51 -6.75 23.57
N ASP A 58 13.70 -7.44 24.37
CA ASP A 58 13.78 -7.40 25.84
C ASP A 58 15.14 -7.91 26.35
N ILE A 59 15.69 -8.97 25.74
CA ILE A 59 17.03 -9.47 26.07
C ILE A 59 18.09 -8.38 25.87
N LEU A 60 18.06 -7.69 24.73
CA LEU A 60 19.01 -6.61 24.42
C LEU A 60 18.85 -5.43 25.39
N CYS A 61 17.62 -4.98 25.61
CA CYS A 61 17.30 -3.87 26.51
C CYS A 61 17.73 -4.18 27.95
N ARG A 62 17.43 -5.38 28.47
CA ARG A 62 17.85 -5.78 29.82
C ARG A 62 19.37 -5.88 29.92
N PHE A 63 20.03 -6.47 28.92
CA PHE A 63 21.48 -6.61 28.89
C PHE A 63 22.17 -5.23 28.94
N GLU A 64 21.77 -4.29 28.09
CA GLU A 64 22.37 -2.95 28.06
C GLU A 64 22.02 -2.12 29.31
N ARG A 65 20.82 -2.30 29.88
CA ARG A 65 20.45 -1.68 31.17
C ARG A 65 21.34 -2.18 32.30
N MET A 66 21.65 -3.48 32.34
CA MET A 66 22.59 -4.06 33.32
C MET A 66 24.04 -3.59 33.11
N ARG A 67 24.41 -3.15 31.91
CA ARG A 67 25.70 -2.53 31.61
C ARG A 67 25.78 -1.05 31.98
N GLY A 68 24.70 -0.49 32.54
CA GLY A 68 24.64 0.90 32.98
C GLY A 68 24.27 1.90 31.89
N ARG A 69 23.81 1.45 30.71
CA ARG A 69 23.31 2.36 29.66
C ARG A 69 21.92 2.89 29.99
N ASN A 70 21.62 4.07 29.46
CA ASN A 70 20.31 4.68 29.57
C ASN A 70 19.38 4.13 28.47
N VAL A 71 18.67 3.05 28.80
CA VAL A 71 17.86 2.30 27.83
C VAL A 71 16.48 2.92 27.65
N LEU A 72 16.12 3.25 26.41
CA LEU A 72 14.74 3.49 25.99
C LEU A 72 14.28 2.34 25.08
N TRP A 73 13.37 1.53 25.59
CA TRP A 73 12.58 0.63 24.73
C TRP A 73 11.19 1.24 24.55
N GLN A 74 10.99 1.89 23.41
CA GLN A 74 9.81 2.70 23.10
C GLN A 74 8.64 1.80 22.70
N PRO A 75 7.58 1.67 23.53
CA PRO A 75 6.42 0.88 23.20
C PRO A 75 5.40 1.67 22.38
N GLY A 76 4.52 0.95 21.70
CA GLY A 76 3.36 1.52 21.06
C GLY A 76 2.59 0.53 20.19
N THR A 77 1.49 0.99 19.61
CA THR A 77 0.58 0.20 18.76
C THR A 77 0.25 0.93 17.46
N ASP A 78 -0.07 0.15 16.43
CA ASP A 78 -0.39 0.65 15.10
C ASP A 78 -1.90 0.54 14.84
N HIS A 79 -2.49 1.64 14.37
CA HIS A 79 -3.86 1.72 13.91
C HIS A 79 -4.21 0.74 12.79
N ALA A 80 -3.23 0.29 12.01
CA ALA A 80 -3.31 -0.75 10.98
C ALA A 80 -4.38 -0.55 9.89
N GLY A 81 -4.89 0.67 9.72
CA GLY A 81 -5.74 1.11 8.62
C GLY A 81 -6.80 0.08 8.22
N ILE A 82 -6.61 -0.50 7.03
CA ILE A 82 -7.49 -1.49 6.41
C ILE A 82 -7.70 -2.74 7.28
N ALA A 83 -6.68 -3.22 7.99
CA ALA A 83 -6.80 -4.44 8.79
C ALA A 83 -7.73 -4.23 9.99
N THR A 84 -7.62 -3.08 10.66
CA THR A 84 -8.53 -2.71 11.77
C THR A 84 -9.93 -2.46 11.24
N GLN A 85 -10.06 -1.73 10.12
CA GLN A 85 -11.37 -1.49 9.51
C GLN A 85 -12.08 -2.79 9.17
N MET A 86 -11.37 -3.77 8.58
CA MET A 86 -11.93 -5.09 8.24
C MET A 86 -12.37 -5.89 9.47
N VAL A 87 -11.60 -5.85 10.57
CA VAL A 87 -11.97 -6.55 11.81
C VAL A 87 -13.25 -5.95 12.39
N VAL A 88 -13.35 -4.62 12.43
CA VAL A 88 -14.56 -3.93 12.93
C VAL A 88 -15.76 -4.19 12.02
N GLU A 89 -15.61 -4.11 10.69
CA GLU A 89 -16.68 -4.45 9.75
C GLU A 89 -17.17 -5.89 9.90
N ARG A 90 -16.26 -6.85 10.13
CA ARG A 90 -16.63 -8.26 10.37
C ARG A 90 -17.43 -8.41 11.66
N GLN A 91 -17.01 -7.75 12.74
CA GLN A 91 -17.73 -7.81 14.02
C GLN A 91 -19.11 -7.18 13.95
N LEU A 92 -19.23 -6.05 13.25
CA LEU A 92 -20.53 -5.43 12.98
C LEU A 92 -21.46 -6.42 12.27
N ALA A 93 -20.96 -7.09 11.23
CA ALA A 93 -21.72 -8.10 10.51
C ALA A 93 -22.10 -9.31 11.40
N GLU A 94 -21.17 -9.82 12.22
CA GLU A 94 -21.42 -10.92 13.17
C GLU A 94 -22.44 -10.54 14.26
N ALA A 95 -22.45 -9.28 14.68
CA ALA A 95 -23.41 -8.72 15.64
C ALA A 95 -24.76 -8.35 15.01
N GLY A 96 -24.89 -8.39 13.68
CA GLY A 96 -26.07 -7.94 12.95
C GLY A 96 -26.30 -6.42 13.02
N GLU A 97 -25.24 -5.65 13.26
CA GLU A 97 -25.26 -4.19 13.23
C GLU A 97 -25.23 -3.67 11.78
N PRO A 98 -25.67 -2.40 11.54
CA PRO A 98 -25.61 -1.80 10.20
C PRO A 98 -24.20 -1.79 9.61
N SER A 99 -24.07 -1.79 8.29
CA SER A 99 -22.77 -1.64 7.65
C SER A 99 -22.21 -0.24 7.90
N ARG A 100 -20.89 -0.05 7.68
CA ARG A 100 -20.28 1.29 7.78
C ARG A 100 -21.03 2.34 6.95
N ARG A 101 -21.51 1.95 5.76
CA ARG A 101 -22.23 2.85 4.85
C ARG A 101 -23.59 3.26 5.39
N ASP A 102 -24.28 2.33 6.05
CA ASP A 102 -25.61 2.57 6.59
C ASP A 102 -25.56 3.44 7.85
N MET A 103 -24.50 3.31 8.66
CA MET A 103 -24.31 4.15 9.86
C MET A 103 -23.67 5.51 9.59
N GLY A 104 -22.92 5.66 8.49
CA GLY A 104 -22.17 6.87 8.17
C GLY A 104 -20.77 6.92 8.78
N ARG A 105 -19.94 7.85 8.28
CA ARG A 105 -18.50 7.93 8.61
C ARG A 105 -18.24 8.18 10.08
N ASP A 106 -18.91 9.16 10.68
CA ASP A 106 -18.65 9.57 12.06
C ASP A 106 -18.98 8.45 13.06
N ALA A 107 -20.17 7.85 12.93
CA ALA A 107 -20.58 6.73 13.78
C ALA A 107 -19.67 5.50 13.62
N PHE A 108 -19.20 5.23 12.40
CA PHE A 108 -18.25 4.16 12.16
C PHE A 108 -16.89 4.44 12.83
N LEU A 109 -16.38 5.67 12.73
CA LEU A 109 -15.12 6.05 13.37
C LEU A 109 -15.19 5.94 14.89
N GLU A 110 -16.30 6.34 15.51
CA GLU A 110 -16.53 6.14 16.94
C GLU A 110 -16.46 4.66 17.33
N ARG A 111 -17.07 3.78 16.52
CA ARG A 111 -17.00 2.32 16.75
C ARG A 111 -15.58 1.78 16.65
N VAL A 112 -14.79 2.26 15.69
CA VAL A 112 -13.38 1.83 15.52
C VAL A 112 -12.52 2.30 16.71
N TRP A 113 -12.76 3.49 17.24
CA TRP A 113 -12.08 3.97 18.45
C TRP A 113 -12.40 3.12 19.69
N GLN A 114 -13.66 2.75 19.89
CA GLN A 114 -14.06 1.83 20.96
C GLN A 114 -13.32 0.48 20.85
N TRP A 115 -13.23 -0.07 19.65
CA TRP A 115 -12.48 -1.29 19.38
C TRP A 115 -10.98 -1.13 19.69
N LYS A 116 -10.38 0.01 19.32
CA LYS A 116 -8.97 0.30 19.60
C LYS A 116 -8.70 0.31 21.10
N GLU A 117 -9.60 0.85 21.91
CA GLU A 117 -9.45 0.86 23.38
C GLU A 117 -9.44 -0.57 23.94
N GLU A 118 -10.37 -1.41 23.50
CA GLU A 118 -10.45 -2.82 23.91
C GLU A 118 -9.21 -3.62 23.47
N SER A 119 -8.84 -3.55 22.18
CA SER A 119 -7.72 -4.31 21.60
C SER A 119 -6.36 -3.82 22.06
N GLY A 120 -6.13 -2.50 22.09
CA GLY A 120 -4.88 -1.92 22.56
C GLY A 120 -4.58 -2.27 24.02
N SER A 121 -5.61 -2.29 24.86
CA SER A 121 -5.46 -2.74 26.26
C SER A 121 -5.01 -4.21 26.36
N THR A 122 -5.46 -5.06 25.44
CA THR A 122 -5.12 -6.50 25.42
C THR A 122 -3.67 -6.73 24.98
N ILE A 123 -3.23 -6.05 23.91
CA ILE A 123 -1.85 -6.16 23.39
C ILE A 123 -0.84 -5.79 24.47
N THR A 124 -1.07 -4.66 25.13
CA THR A 124 -0.13 -4.16 26.14
C THR A 124 -0.13 -5.05 27.39
N GLN A 125 -1.28 -5.61 27.80
CA GLN A 125 -1.34 -6.61 28.87
C GLN A 125 -0.58 -7.90 28.51
N GLN A 126 -0.65 -8.35 27.25
CA GLN A 126 0.10 -9.53 26.79
C GLN A 126 1.61 -9.30 26.83
N LEU A 127 2.09 -8.13 26.39
CA LEU A 127 3.50 -7.76 26.50
C LEU A 127 3.98 -7.66 27.95
N ARG A 128 3.18 -7.05 28.84
CA ARG A 128 3.44 -7.04 30.28
C ARG A 128 3.49 -8.45 30.86
N ARG A 129 2.59 -9.33 30.43
CA ARG A 129 2.55 -10.73 30.86
C ARG A 129 3.76 -11.53 30.38
N LEU A 130 4.29 -11.21 29.20
CA LEU A 130 5.57 -11.74 28.69
C LEU A 130 6.79 -11.19 29.45
N GLY A 131 6.60 -10.17 30.29
CA GLY A 131 7.67 -9.54 31.06
C GLY A 131 8.44 -8.46 30.30
N ALA A 132 7.87 -7.85 29.26
CA ALA A 132 8.54 -6.84 28.45
C ALA A 132 8.95 -5.61 29.29
N SER A 133 10.26 -5.30 29.36
CA SER A 133 10.80 -4.15 30.10
C SER A 133 10.74 -2.82 29.34
N CYS A 134 9.62 -2.56 28.65
CA CYS A 134 9.37 -1.31 27.93
C CYS A 134 9.16 -0.12 28.88
N ASP A 135 9.44 1.09 28.38
CA ASP A 135 9.06 2.31 29.08
C ASP A 135 7.58 2.65 28.81
N TRP A 136 6.68 2.04 29.59
CA TRP A 136 5.23 2.21 29.43
C TRP A 136 4.73 3.63 29.68
N SER A 137 5.50 4.47 30.37
CA SER A 137 5.15 5.89 30.57
C SER A 137 5.16 6.68 29.25
N ARG A 138 5.78 6.12 28.21
CA ARG A 138 5.97 6.72 26.89
C ARG A 138 5.18 6.01 25.80
N GLU A 139 4.21 5.16 26.12
CA GLU A 139 3.44 4.43 25.12
C GLU A 139 2.85 5.34 24.04
N ARG A 140 3.02 4.93 22.77
CA ARG A 140 2.53 5.68 21.60
C ARG A 140 1.48 4.92 20.80
N PHE A 141 0.68 5.67 20.08
CA PHE A 141 -0.26 5.14 19.10
C PHE A 141 -0.10 5.92 17.79
N THR A 142 -0.12 5.23 16.65
CA THR A 142 0.12 5.89 15.36
C THR A 142 -0.85 7.03 15.04
N MET A 143 -2.06 7.04 15.62
CA MET A 143 -3.02 8.15 15.50
C MET A 143 -3.19 8.95 16.80
N ASP A 144 -2.23 8.92 17.72
CA ASP A 144 -2.21 9.88 18.84
C ASP A 144 -1.94 11.31 18.35
N GLU A 145 -2.14 12.29 19.23
CA GLU A 145 -2.03 13.72 18.89
C GLU A 145 -0.63 14.09 18.35
N GLY A 146 0.43 13.62 19.02
CA GLY A 146 1.81 13.92 18.66
C GLY A 146 2.19 13.31 17.31
N LEU A 147 1.82 12.05 17.10
CA LEU A 147 2.12 11.33 15.86
C LEU A 147 1.29 11.88 14.69
N SER A 148 0.03 12.25 14.92
CA SER A 148 -0.81 12.89 13.92
C SER A 148 -0.27 14.25 13.48
N LYS A 149 0.27 15.05 14.43
CA LYS A 149 0.98 16.31 14.12
C LYS A 149 2.21 16.07 13.24
N ALA A 150 2.98 15.00 13.52
CA ALA A 150 4.10 14.60 12.67
C ALA A 150 3.66 14.24 11.24
N VAL A 151 2.62 13.43 11.11
CA VAL A 151 2.08 13.00 9.80
C VAL A 151 1.66 14.21 8.97
N LEU A 152 0.90 15.14 9.56
CA LEU A 152 0.49 16.38 8.89
C LEU A 152 1.71 17.19 8.42
N LYS A 153 2.70 17.38 9.29
CA LYS A 153 3.91 18.14 8.97
C LYS A 153 4.69 17.51 7.82
N VAL A 154 4.86 16.19 7.84
CA VAL A 154 5.57 15.45 6.79
C VAL A 154 4.85 15.57 5.46
N PHE A 155 3.54 15.35 5.42
CA PHE A 155 2.76 15.43 4.19
C PHE A 155 2.89 16.82 3.55
N VAL A 156 2.63 17.88 4.32
CA VAL A 156 2.69 19.26 3.82
C VAL A 156 4.10 19.62 3.35
N THR A 157 5.13 19.21 4.11
CA THR A 157 6.54 19.51 3.75
C THR A 157 6.94 18.80 2.46
N LEU A 158 6.63 17.51 2.31
CA LEU A 158 6.96 16.76 1.10
C LEU A 158 6.18 17.27 -0.11
N HIS A 159 4.92 17.67 0.06
CA HIS A 159 4.13 18.29 -1.01
C HIS A 159 4.77 19.62 -1.47
N GLN A 160 5.15 20.49 -0.54
CA GLN A 160 5.84 21.75 -0.85
C GLN A 160 7.18 21.53 -1.57
N GLN A 161 7.84 20.40 -1.32
CA GLN A 161 9.08 20.00 -1.98
C GLN A 161 8.86 19.32 -3.34
N GLY A 162 7.61 19.09 -3.76
CA GLY A 162 7.26 18.34 -4.96
C GLY A 162 7.52 16.83 -4.86
N LEU A 163 7.79 16.31 -3.66
CA LEU A 163 8.03 14.89 -3.39
C LEU A 163 6.75 14.13 -3.06
N ILE A 164 5.68 14.82 -2.69
CA ILE A 164 4.31 14.30 -2.73
C ILE A 164 3.56 15.02 -3.85
N TYR A 165 2.90 14.23 -4.71
CA TYR A 165 2.14 14.74 -5.84
C TYR A 165 0.91 13.88 -6.10
N LYS A 166 -0.08 14.45 -6.78
CA LYS A 166 -1.26 13.73 -7.26
C LYS A 166 -1.06 13.36 -8.72
N ASP A 167 -1.32 12.12 -9.07
CA ASP A 167 -1.17 11.61 -10.45
C ASP A 167 -2.27 10.60 -10.78
N LYS A 168 -2.62 10.49 -12.05
CA LYS A 168 -3.58 9.52 -12.56
C LYS A 168 -2.84 8.31 -13.09
N ARG A 169 -2.85 7.23 -12.31
CA ARG A 169 -2.13 5.99 -12.63
C ARG A 169 -2.97 4.77 -12.35
N LEU A 170 -2.51 3.64 -12.86
CA LEU A 170 -2.97 2.34 -12.42
C LEU A 170 -2.54 2.10 -10.98
N VAL A 171 -3.48 1.64 -10.18
CA VAL A 171 -3.24 1.06 -8.87
C VAL A 171 -3.78 -0.36 -8.82
N ASN A 172 -3.23 -1.16 -7.93
CA ASN A 172 -3.87 -2.40 -7.52
C ASN A 172 -5.13 -2.05 -6.75
N TRP A 173 -6.29 -2.37 -7.30
CA TRP A 173 -7.59 -2.09 -6.70
C TRP A 173 -8.25 -3.36 -6.23
N ASP A 174 -8.68 -3.35 -4.98
CA ASP A 174 -9.51 -4.41 -4.42
C ASP A 174 -10.99 -4.10 -4.66
N PRO A 175 -11.70 -4.79 -5.57
CA PRO A 175 -13.09 -4.49 -5.89
C PRO A 175 -14.07 -4.88 -4.77
N LYS A 176 -13.62 -5.67 -3.79
CA LYS A 176 -14.42 -6.09 -2.65
C LYS A 176 -14.27 -5.10 -1.48
N LEU A 177 -13.04 -4.69 -1.18
CA LEU A 177 -12.74 -3.72 -0.12
C LEU A 177 -12.91 -2.26 -0.59
N LEU A 178 -12.90 -2.05 -1.90
CA LEU A 178 -13.09 -0.77 -2.58
C LEU A 178 -12.03 0.27 -2.20
N THR A 179 -10.78 -0.15 -2.27
CA THR A 179 -9.62 0.69 -1.99
C THR A 179 -8.43 0.25 -2.85
N ALA A 180 -7.55 1.21 -3.14
CA ALA A 180 -6.20 0.90 -3.59
C ALA A 180 -5.43 0.11 -2.51
N ILE A 181 -4.59 -0.82 -2.96
CA ILE A 181 -3.65 -1.58 -2.12
C ILE A 181 -2.24 -1.51 -2.74
N SER A 182 -1.22 -1.74 -1.92
CA SER A 182 0.18 -1.76 -2.37
C SER A 182 0.48 -3.01 -3.21
N ASP A 183 1.48 -2.96 -4.10
CA ASP A 183 2.01 -4.14 -4.83
C ASP A 183 2.35 -5.32 -3.92
N LEU A 184 2.68 -5.02 -2.66
CA LEU A 184 3.05 -6.02 -1.67
C LEU A 184 1.87 -6.61 -0.89
N GLU A 185 0.70 -5.98 -0.96
CA GLU A 185 -0.55 -6.52 -0.43
C GLU A 185 -1.23 -7.44 -1.47
N VAL A 186 -0.55 -7.67 -2.61
CA VAL A 186 -0.96 -8.57 -3.68
C VAL A 186 -0.23 -9.92 -3.55
N VAL A 187 -1.01 -10.99 -3.48
CA VAL A 187 -0.53 -12.37 -3.50
C VAL A 187 -0.71 -12.94 -4.90
N GLN A 188 0.40 -13.34 -5.52
CA GLN A 188 0.37 -13.99 -6.83
C GLN A 188 -0.03 -15.46 -6.66
N LYS A 189 -1.12 -15.88 -7.32
CA LYS A 189 -1.58 -17.28 -7.31
C LYS A 189 -1.55 -17.87 -8.71
N GLU A 190 -1.07 -19.10 -8.82
CA GLU A 190 -1.11 -19.86 -10.06
C GLU A 190 -2.55 -20.31 -10.35
N VAL A 191 -3.07 -19.98 -11.52
CA VAL A 191 -4.44 -20.30 -11.95
C VAL A 191 -4.39 -20.94 -13.33
N ASN A 192 -5.07 -22.09 -13.47
CA ASN A 192 -5.32 -22.72 -14.75
C ASN A 192 -6.41 -21.94 -15.49
N SER A 193 -6.09 -21.44 -16.67
CA SER A 193 -7.01 -20.68 -17.51
C SER A 193 -6.73 -20.98 -18.98
N HIS A 194 -7.14 -20.08 -19.88
CA HIS A 194 -6.87 -20.19 -21.30
C HIS A 194 -6.19 -18.92 -21.83
N LEU A 195 -5.53 -19.07 -22.97
CA LEU A 195 -5.09 -17.98 -23.84
C LEU A 195 -6.00 -17.98 -25.07
N TRP A 196 -6.75 -16.90 -25.25
CA TRP A 196 -7.67 -16.75 -26.38
C TRP A 196 -7.02 -15.95 -27.49
N HIS A 197 -7.16 -16.43 -28.73
CA HIS A 197 -6.68 -15.76 -29.93
C HIS A 197 -7.85 -15.13 -30.69
N PHE A 198 -7.88 -13.80 -30.77
CA PHE A 198 -8.93 -13.04 -31.43
C PHE A 198 -8.42 -12.34 -32.68
N ASN A 199 -9.17 -12.46 -33.77
CA ASN A 199 -8.89 -11.79 -35.03
C ASN A 199 -9.51 -10.39 -35.04
N TYR A 200 -8.67 -9.36 -35.10
CA TYR A 200 -9.06 -7.96 -35.21
C TYR A 200 -9.04 -7.55 -36.68
N PRO A 201 -10.18 -7.28 -37.32
CA PRO A 201 -10.24 -6.93 -38.74
C PRO A 201 -9.52 -5.61 -39.03
N LEU A 202 -8.73 -5.56 -40.11
CA LEU A 202 -8.12 -4.32 -40.59
C LEU A 202 -9.21 -3.38 -41.14
N GLU A 203 -9.07 -2.08 -40.87
CA GLU A 203 -10.04 -1.05 -41.30
C GLU A 203 -10.26 -1.05 -42.82
N ASP A 204 -9.21 -1.33 -43.60
CA ASP A 204 -9.23 -1.33 -45.06
C ASP A 204 -9.84 -2.61 -45.67
N GLY A 205 -10.22 -3.59 -44.83
CA GLY A 205 -10.79 -4.87 -45.25
C GLY A 205 -9.79 -5.83 -45.88
N SER A 206 -8.48 -5.54 -45.83
CA SER A 206 -7.44 -6.38 -46.45
C SER A 206 -7.16 -7.68 -45.70
N GLY A 207 -7.63 -7.80 -44.45
CA GLY A 207 -7.41 -8.97 -43.62
C GLY A 207 -7.69 -8.69 -42.15
N HIS A 208 -6.92 -9.33 -41.27
CA HIS A 208 -6.98 -9.14 -39.82
C HIS A 208 -5.59 -9.31 -39.20
N ILE A 209 -5.45 -8.88 -37.95
CA ILE A 209 -4.33 -9.22 -37.08
C ILE A 209 -4.87 -10.05 -35.91
N THR A 210 -4.17 -11.12 -35.55
CA THR A 210 -4.56 -11.98 -34.41
C THR A 210 -3.87 -11.48 -33.15
N VAL A 211 -4.62 -11.20 -32.09
CA VAL A 211 -4.10 -10.88 -30.76
C VAL A 211 -4.36 -12.01 -29.79
N ALA A 212 -3.45 -12.22 -28.84
CA ALA A 212 -3.62 -13.20 -27.77
C ALA A 212 -3.93 -12.50 -26.43
N THR A 213 -4.86 -13.04 -25.64
CA THR A 213 -5.23 -12.47 -24.32
C THR A 213 -5.68 -13.53 -23.33
N THR A 214 -5.34 -13.35 -22.04
CA THR A 214 -5.88 -14.11 -20.90
C THR A 214 -7.10 -13.43 -20.27
N ARG A 215 -7.39 -12.19 -20.67
CA ARG A 215 -8.50 -11.37 -20.15
C ARG A 215 -9.41 -10.87 -21.29
N PRO A 216 -10.24 -11.74 -21.89
CA PRO A 216 -11.14 -11.36 -22.98
C PRO A 216 -11.98 -10.12 -22.70
N GLU A 217 -12.53 -9.96 -21.49
CA GLU A 217 -13.38 -8.84 -21.10
C GLU A 217 -12.71 -7.48 -21.27
N THR A 218 -11.40 -7.39 -21.03
CA THR A 218 -10.64 -6.14 -21.15
C THR A 218 -10.54 -5.63 -22.59
N MET A 219 -10.82 -6.49 -23.57
CA MET A 219 -10.78 -6.11 -24.99
C MET A 219 -11.70 -4.93 -25.32
N LEU A 220 -12.78 -4.76 -24.57
CA LEU A 220 -13.70 -3.64 -24.78
C LEU A 220 -12.98 -2.28 -24.59
N GLY A 221 -11.95 -2.25 -23.75
CA GLY A 221 -11.14 -1.08 -23.44
C GLY A 221 -9.93 -0.86 -24.35
N ASP A 222 -9.73 -1.70 -25.36
CA ASP A 222 -8.50 -1.64 -26.17
C ASP A 222 -8.38 -0.31 -26.92
N THR A 223 -7.17 0.24 -26.93
CA THR A 223 -6.85 1.48 -27.61
C THR A 223 -5.71 1.35 -28.60
N GLY A 224 -5.11 0.17 -28.71
CA GLY A 224 -4.16 -0.17 -29.76
C GLY A 224 -3.85 -1.66 -29.81
N VAL A 225 -3.07 -2.06 -30.82
CA VAL A 225 -2.42 -3.36 -30.91
C VAL A 225 -0.92 -3.12 -31.05
N ALA A 226 -0.11 -3.68 -30.16
CA ALA A 226 1.34 -3.56 -30.24
C ALA A 226 1.95 -4.78 -30.94
N VAL A 227 2.93 -4.53 -31.81
CA VAL A 227 3.76 -5.54 -32.45
C VAL A 227 5.23 -5.18 -32.26
N HIS A 228 6.11 -6.18 -32.25
CA HIS A 228 7.53 -5.91 -32.12
C HIS A 228 8.06 -5.22 -33.39
N PRO A 229 8.92 -4.19 -33.30
CA PRO A 229 9.45 -3.50 -34.47
C PRO A 229 10.19 -4.41 -35.47
N ASP A 230 10.85 -5.45 -34.94
CA ASP A 230 11.63 -6.41 -35.74
C ASP A 230 10.81 -7.62 -36.23
N ASP A 231 9.49 -7.67 -35.96
CA ASP A 231 8.64 -8.76 -36.45
C ASP A 231 8.20 -8.51 -37.90
N GLU A 232 8.91 -9.13 -38.85
CA GLU A 232 8.64 -9.00 -40.29
C GLU A 232 7.20 -9.39 -40.68
N ARG A 233 6.50 -10.20 -39.87
CA ARG A 233 5.09 -10.58 -40.13
C ARG A 233 4.15 -9.39 -40.08
N TYR A 234 4.49 -8.37 -39.27
CA TYR A 234 3.61 -7.24 -38.96
C TYR A 234 4.18 -5.88 -39.40
N ALA A 235 5.38 -5.83 -39.97
CA ALA A 235 6.04 -4.59 -40.41
C ALA A 235 5.14 -3.72 -41.31
N ASP A 236 4.42 -4.33 -42.25
CA ASP A 236 3.50 -3.64 -43.17
C ASP A 236 2.15 -3.23 -42.54
N LEU A 237 1.91 -3.62 -41.28
CA LEU A 237 0.69 -3.29 -40.54
C LEU A 237 0.87 -2.11 -39.58
N VAL A 238 2.11 -1.79 -39.18
CA VAL A 238 2.40 -0.67 -38.29
C VAL A 238 1.87 0.65 -38.89
N GLY A 239 1.11 1.41 -38.10
CA GLY A 239 0.46 2.66 -38.52
C GLY A 239 -0.89 2.48 -39.21
N LYS A 240 -1.32 1.25 -39.53
CA LYS A 240 -2.70 0.95 -39.95
C LYS A 240 -3.62 0.87 -38.73
N ASN A 241 -4.93 0.88 -38.99
CA ASN A 241 -5.94 0.69 -37.95
C ASN A 241 -6.65 -0.65 -38.10
N VAL A 242 -7.14 -1.15 -36.97
CA VAL A 242 -8.10 -2.23 -36.89
C VAL A 242 -9.43 -1.73 -36.33
N ILE A 243 -10.50 -2.43 -36.65
CA ILE A 243 -11.81 -2.23 -36.02
C ILE A 243 -11.88 -3.15 -34.81
N LEU A 244 -11.94 -2.56 -33.62
CA LEU A 244 -12.09 -3.31 -32.38
C LEU A 244 -13.40 -4.11 -32.42
N PRO A 245 -13.35 -5.46 -32.36
CA PRO A 245 -14.57 -6.27 -32.39
C PRO A 245 -15.52 -5.92 -31.24
N ILE A 246 -16.82 -6.15 -31.43
CA ILE A 246 -17.92 -5.79 -30.52
C ILE A 246 -18.14 -4.27 -30.38
N VAL A 247 -17.10 -3.50 -30.09
CA VAL A 247 -17.17 -2.06 -29.82
C VAL A 247 -17.30 -1.25 -31.12
N GLY A 248 -16.57 -1.64 -32.17
CA GLY A 248 -16.54 -0.93 -33.46
C GLY A 248 -15.63 0.31 -33.50
N ARG A 249 -14.83 0.54 -32.46
CA ARG A 249 -13.86 1.65 -32.37
C ARG A 249 -12.65 1.36 -33.28
N LYS A 250 -12.13 2.39 -33.95
CA LYS A 250 -10.88 2.31 -34.70
C LYS A 250 -9.70 2.46 -33.75
N ILE A 251 -8.76 1.51 -33.78
CA ILE A 251 -7.55 1.56 -32.94
C ILE A 251 -6.31 1.30 -33.80
N PRO A 252 -5.19 2.01 -33.56
CA PRO A 252 -3.96 1.86 -34.33
C PRO A 252 -3.18 0.59 -33.99
N ILE A 253 -2.40 0.11 -34.96
CA ILE A 253 -1.32 -0.85 -34.76
C ILE A 253 -0.02 -0.07 -34.56
N VAL A 254 0.66 -0.28 -33.44
CA VAL A 254 1.88 0.43 -33.03
C VAL A 254 3.05 -0.52 -32.87
N ALA A 255 4.27 -0.01 -33.07
CA ALA A 255 5.49 -0.78 -32.84
C ALA A 255 6.04 -0.49 -31.43
N ASP A 256 6.23 -1.53 -30.61
CA ASP A 256 6.80 -1.40 -29.26
C ASP A 256 7.53 -2.71 -28.86
N ASN A 257 8.68 -2.58 -28.19
CA ASN A 257 9.53 -3.71 -27.80
C ASN A 257 8.93 -4.59 -26.68
N TYR A 258 7.82 -4.17 -26.06
CA TYR A 258 7.10 -4.99 -25.09
C TYR A 258 6.43 -6.22 -25.74
N ALA A 259 6.03 -6.11 -27.01
CA ALA A 259 5.47 -7.25 -27.73
C ALA A 259 6.58 -8.27 -28.04
N ASP A 260 6.38 -9.53 -27.66
CA ASP A 260 7.34 -10.61 -27.90
C ASP A 260 6.91 -11.43 -29.13
N PRO A 261 7.70 -11.46 -30.23
CA PRO A 261 7.38 -12.25 -31.43
C PRO A 261 7.17 -13.74 -31.17
N GLU A 262 7.78 -14.30 -30.12
CA GLU A 262 7.71 -15.72 -29.78
C GLU A 262 6.50 -16.07 -28.90
N GLN A 263 5.79 -15.08 -28.33
CA GLN A 263 4.65 -15.31 -27.45
C GLN A 263 3.30 -15.14 -28.15
N GLY A 264 2.39 -16.09 -27.95
CA GLY A 264 1.03 -16.03 -28.48
C GLY A 264 1.03 -15.91 -30.01
N SER A 265 0.57 -14.77 -30.54
CA SER A 265 0.64 -14.45 -31.97
C SER A 265 1.85 -13.59 -32.36
N GLY A 266 2.53 -12.96 -31.40
CA GLY A 266 3.48 -11.87 -31.62
C GLY A 266 2.84 -10.47 -31.66
N ALA A 267 1.50 -10.40 -31.56
CA ALA A 267 0.74 -9.15 -31.46
C ALA A 267 -0.08 -9.12 -30.17
N VAL A 268 0.02 -8.02 -29.42
CA VAL A 268 -0.58 -7.86 -28.09
C VAL A 268 -1.65 -6.78 -28.14
N LYS A 269 -2.85 -7.08 -27.62
CA LYS A 269 -3.86 -6.04 -27.41
C LYS A 269 -3.38 -5.08 -26.32
N ILE A 270 -3.55 -3.77 -26.52
CA ILE A 270 -3.14 -2.76 -25.55
C ILE A 270 -4.38 -2.15 -24.91
N THR A 271 -4.55 -2.41 -23.61
CA THR A 271 -5.64 -1.89 -22.78
C THR A 271 -5.10 -1.05 -21.62
N PRO A 272 -4.64 0.19 -21.85
CA PRO A 272 -3.85 0.96 -20.86
C PRO A 272 -4.51 1.18 -19.50
N ALA A 273 -5.85 1.14 -19.41
CA ALA A 273 -6.56 1.34 -18.15
C ALA A 273 -6.76 0.06 -17.32
N HIS A 274 -6.25 -1.10 -17.76
CA HIS A 274 -6.52 -2.41 -17.13
C HIS A 274 -5.30 -3.33 -17.00
N ASP A 275 -4.12 -2.87 -17.41
CA ASP A 275 -2.85 -3.61 -17.25
C ASP A 275 -1.66 -2.65 -17.14
N PHE A 276 -0.75 -2.90 -16.19
CA PHE A 276 0.38 -2.03 -15.89
C PHE A 276 1.39 -1.91 -17.04
N ASN A 277 1.62 -2.99 -17.79
CA ASN A 277 2.52 -2.95 -18.93
C ASN A 277 1.84 -2.25 -20.12
N ASP A 278 0.57 -2.54 -20.35
CA ASP A 278 -0.23 -1.85 -21.38
C ASP A 278 -0.31 -0.35 -21.12
N PHE A 279 -0.36 0.08 -19.85
CA PHE A 279 -0.31 1.49 -19.46
C PHE A 279 0.98 2.16 -19.92
N GLU A 280 2.12 1.51 -19.69
CA GLU A 280 3.42 2.05 -20.10
C GLU A 280 3.61 2.04 -21.62
N VAL A 281 3.13 0.99 -22.32
CA VAL A 281 3.07 0.98 -23.80
C VAL A 281 2.18 2.12 -24.29
N GLY A 282 1.00 2.28 -23.68
CA GLY A 282 0.07 3.35 -24.01
C GLY A 282 0.68 4.74 -23.87
N ARG A 283 1.49 4.97 -22.82
CA ARG A 283 2.23 6.23 -22.66
C ARG A 283 3.31 6.42 -23.72
N ARG A 284 4.11 5.41 -24.03
CA ARG A 284 5.17 5.49 -25.05
C ARG A 284 4.60 5.71 -26.46
N CYS A 285 3.47 5.09 -26.77
CA CYS A 285 2.83 5.13 -28.07
C CYS A 285 1.69 6.17 -28.17
N ASN A 286 1.46 6.97 -27.13
CA ASN A 286 0.41 7.99 -27.07
C ASN A 286 -1.01 7.44 -27.33
N LEU A 287 -1.33 6.27 -26.74
CA LEU A 287 -2.65 5.66 -26.77
C LEU A 287 -3.51 6.15 -25.61
N SER A 288 -4.81 6.30 -25.84
CA SER A 288 -5.74 6.69 -24.78
C SER A 288 -5.90 5.58 -23.74
N SER A 289 -6.22 5.96 -22.49
CA SER A 289 -6.57 5.03 -21.43
C SER A 289 -8.07 5.09 -21.19
N ILE A 290 -8.79 4.01 -21.50
CA ILE A 290 -10.25 3.93 -21.40
C ILE A 290 -10.61 2.88 -20.35
N ASN A 291 -11.19 3.31 -19.23
CA ASN A 291 -11.69 2.38 -18.21
C ASN A 291 -13.02 1.77 -18.68
N ILE A 292 -13.24 0.47 -18.38
CA ILE A 292 -14.44 -0.29 -18.75
C ILE A 292 -15.14 -0.88 -17.55
N LEU A 293 -14.56 -0.74 -16.38
CA LEU A 293 -15.05 -1.29 -15.13
C LEU A 293 -15.48 -0.11 -14.25
N ASP A 294 -16.41 -0.35 -13.34
CA ASP A 294 -16.68 0.48 -12.17
C ASP A 294 -15.85 -0.01 -10.97
N LYS A 295 -15.89 0.74 -9.86
CA LYS A 295 -15.12 0.40 -8.65
C LYS A 295 -15.42 -0.99 -8.08
N THR A 296 -16.53 -1.63 -8.44
CA THR A 296 -16.87 -2.99 -8.02
C THR A 296 -16.37 -4.07 -8.99
N ALA A 297 -15.61 -3.66 -10.00
CA ALA A 297 -15.19 -4.48 -11.14
C ALA A 297 -16.38 -5.02 -11.96
N SER A 298 -17.47 -4.26 -12.01
CA SER A 298 -18.59 -4.49 -12.93
C SER A 298 -18.42 -3.61 -14.17
N ILE A 299 -18.93 -4.04 -15.33
CA ILE A 299 -18.80 -3.30 -16.59
C ILE A 299 -19.48 -1.93 -16.53
N ASP A 300 -18.73 -0.88 -16.85
CA ASP A 300 -19.19 0.49 -17.02
C ASP A 300 -18.78 1.05 -18.38
N LEU A 301 -19.76 1.23 -19.27
CA LEU A 301 -19.56 1.69 -20.67
C LEU A 301 -20.29 3.01 -20.94
N ASN A 302 -20.45 3.85 -19.91
CA ASN A 302 -21.17 5.13 -20.02
C ASN A 302 -20.38 6.20 -20.80
N GLU A 303 -19.07 6.06 -20.93
CA GLU A 303 -18.23 7.02 -21.64
C GLU A 303 -18.58 7.14 -23.14
N GLU A 304 -18.33 8.31 -23.73
CA GLU A 304 -18.55 8.58 -25.16
C GLU A 304 -17.74 7.64 -26.07
N ASN A 305 -16.62 7.12 -25.55
CA ASN A 305 -15.76 6.13 -26.18
C ASN A 305 -16.48 4.82 -26.58
N PHE A 306 -17.66 4.55 -26.02
CA PHE A 306 -18.50 3.38 -26.32
C PHE A 306 -19.76 3.72 -27.13
N SER A 307 -19.88 4.93 -27.66
CA SER A 307 -21.02 5.36 -28.50
C SER A 307 -21.23 4.51 -29.75
N TYR A 308 -20.15 3.89 -30.28
CA TYR A 308 -20.17 3.00 -31.44
C TYR A 308 -20.74 1.60 -31.14
N MET A 309 -20.77 1.21 -29.87
CA MET A 309 -21.08 -0.16 -29.46
C MET A 309 -22.59 -0.39 -29.47
N LYS A 310 -23.04 -1.32 -30.31
CA LYS A 310 -24.44 -1.73 -30.36
C LYS A 310 -24.84 -2.43 -29.06
N ASN A 311 -26.05 -2.14 -28.57
CA ASN A 311 -26.59 -2.75 -27.35
C ASN A 311 -25.72 -2.56 -26.08
N ARG A 312 -24.88 -1.51 -26.01
CA ARG A 312 -24.02 -1.23 -24.85
C ARG A 312 -24.74 -1.30 -23.50
N HIS A 313 -26.00 -0.86 -23.43
CA HIS A 313 -26.82 -0.90 -22.21
C HIS A 313 -27.03 -2.32 -21.65
N SER A 314 -26.98 -3.34 -22.49
CA SER A 314 -27.11 -4.74 -22.05
C SER A 314 -25.86 -5.28 -21.36
N TRP A 315 -24.74 -4.54 -21.40
CA TRP A 315 -23.49 -4.91 -20.75
C TRP A 315 -23.30 -4.23 -19.39
N GLN A 316 -23.98 -3.11 -19.18
CA GLN A 316 -23.80 -2.30 -17.97
C GLN A 316 -24.10 -3.10 -16.71
N GLY A 317 -23.19 -3.05 -15.73
CA GLY A 317 -23.32 -3.71 -14.44
C GLY A 317 -23.09 -5.22 -14.45
N LEU A 318 -22.67 -5.81 -15.58
CA LEU A 318 -22.23 -7.21 -15.59
C LEU A 318 -20.93 -7.35 -14.81
N ASP A 319 -20.83 -8.36 -13.94
CA ASP A 319 -19.54 -8.74 -13.35
C ASP A 319 -18.54 -9.10 -14.46
N ARG A 320 -17.27 -8.75 -14.28
CA ARG A 320 -16.20 -8.97 -15.26
C ARG A 320 -16.07 -10.41 -15.75
N PHE A 321 -16.36 -11.42 -14.91
CA PHE A 321 -16.26 -12.81 -15.31
C PHE A 321 -17.45 -13.24 -16.18
N ASP A 322 -18.62 -12.64 -15.98
CA ASP A 322 -19.76 -12.85 -16.86
C ASP A 322 -19.60 -12.06 -18.17
N ALA A 323 -19.02 -10.85 -18.11
CA ALA A 323 -18.61 -10.11 -19.28
C ALA A 323 -17.59 -10.89 -20.12
N ARG A 324 -16.63 -11.59 -19.49
CA ARG A 324 -15.66 -12.46 -20.16
C ARG A 324 -16.35 -13.55 -20.99
N LYS A 325 -17.28 -14.28 -20.39
CA LYS A 325 -18.05 -15.33 -21.11
C LYS A 325 -18.78 -14.74 -22.30
N ARG A 326 -19.43 -13.60 -22.10
CA ARG A 326 -20.19 -12.93 -23.16
C ARG A 326 -19.30 -12.44 -24.31
N VAL A 327 -18.13 -11.86 -24.01
CA VAL A 327 -17.16 -11.49 -25.03
C VAL A 327 -16.79 -12.70 -25.88
N ILE A 328 -16.46 -13.83 -25.25
CA ILE A 328 -16.10 -15.07 -25.95
C ILE A 328 -17.25 -15.52 -26.87
N ASP A 329 -18.49 -15.52 -26.36
CA ASP A 329 -19.67 -15.91 -27.13
C ASP A 329 -19.92 -14.99 -28.35
N GLU A 330 -19.79 -13.67 -28.16
CA GLU A 330 -20.00 -12.70 -29.24
C GLU A 330 -18.88 -12.78 -30.30
N ILE A 331 -17.62 -12.89 -29.88
CA ILE A 331 -16.47 -13.08 -30.81
C ILE A 331 -16.61 -14.39 -31.60
N THR A 332 -17.03 -15.47 -30.94
CA THR A 332 -17.30 -16.76 -31.60
C THR A 332 -18.42 -16.63 -32.62
N THR A 333 -19.51 -15.95 -32.26
CA THR A 333 -20.65 -15.70 -33.15
C THR A 333 -20.26 -14.86 -34.37
N LEU A 334 -19.32 -13.92 -34.19
CA LEU A 334 -18.75 -13.12 -35.28
C LEU A 334 -17.75 -13.90 -36.15
N GLY A 335 -17.37 -15.12 -35.76
CA GLY A 335 -16.36 -15.93 -36.46
C GLY A 335 -14.94 -15.36 -36.33
N LEU A 336 -14.68 -14.58 -35.28
CA LEU A 336 -13.40 -13.91 -35.03
C LEU A 336 -12.55 -14.60 -33.95
N LEU A 337 -13.02 -15.70 -33.38
CA LEU A 337 -12.23 -16.56 -32.50
C LEU A 337 -11.36 -17.49 -33.37
N ASP A 338 -10.04 -17.37 -33.29
CA ASP A 338 -9.09 -18.19 -34.05
C ASP A 338 -8.84 -19.54 -33.35
N LYS A 339 -8.35 -19.48 -32.11
CA LYS A 339 -8.08 -20.65 -31.26
C LYS A 339 -8.14 -20.33 -29.77
N ILE A 340 -8.21 -21.38 -28.97
CA ILE A 340 -8.13 -21.34 -27.50
C ILE A 340 -7.03 -22.33 -27.10
N GLU A 341 -6.10 -21.88 -26.26
CA GLU A 341 -5.01 -22.71 -25.72
C GLU A 341 -5.11 -22.77 -24.20
N ASP A 342 -4.80 -23.91 -23.61
CA ASP A 342 -4.69 -24.02 -22.15
C ASP A 342 -3.47 -23.24 -21.68
N ASN A 343 -3.65 -22.41 -20.65
CA ASN A 343 -2.59 -21.54 -20.13
C ASN A 343 -2.67 -21.42 -18.61
N THR A 344 -1.63 -21.88 -17.94
CA THR A 344 -1.44 -21.68 -16.50
C THR A 344 -0.63 -20.42 -16.29
N HIS A 345 -1.16 -19.47 -15.52
CA HIS A 345 -0.50 -18.19 -15.29
C HIS A 345 -0.72 -17.68 -13.87
N MET A 346 0.07 -16.69 -13.47
CA MET A 346 -0.06 -16.02 -12.19
C MET A 346 -1.14 -14.93 -12.26
N VAL A 347 -2.06 -14.94 -11.31
CA VAL A 347 -3.10 -13.93 -11.16
C VAL A 347 -2.93 -13.24 -9.80
N PRO A 348 -3.02 -11.90 -9.74
CA PRO A 348 -2.93 -11.16 -8.49
C PRO A 348 -4.20 -11.29 -7.65
N PHE A 349 -4.07 -11.69 -6.39
CA PHE A 349 -5.16 -11.72 -5.40
C PHE A 349 -4.86 -10.81 -4.21
N GLY A 350 -5.89 -10.24 -3.60
CA GLY A 350 -5.73 -9.46 -2.37
C GLY A 350 -5.37 -10.37 -1.20
N ASP A 351 -4.34 -10.03 -0.44
CA ASP A 351 -3.87 -10.77 0.73
C ASP A 351 -4.98 -11.00 1.78
N ARG A 352 -5.87 -10.03 1.95
CA ARG A 352 -6.94 -10.03 2.96
C ARG A 352 -8.31 -10.41 2.40
N SER A 353 -8.63 -10.02 1.16
CA SER A 353 -9.96 -10.20 0.57
C SER A 353 -10.14 -11.53 -0.15
N ASP A 354 -9.02 -12.11 -0.56
CA ASP A 354 -8.91 -13.33 -1.37
C ASP A 354 -9.60 -13.25 -2.74
N VAL A 355 -9.78 -12.03 -3.27
CA VAL A 355 -10.35 -11.81 -4.62
C VAL A 355 -9.28 -11.36 -5.61
N VAL A 356 -9.55 -11.56 -6.91
CA VAL A 356 -8.68 -11.05 -7.98
C VAL A 356 -8.63 -9.52 -7.93
N ILE A 357 -7.42 -8.99 -7.89
CA ILE A 357 -7.12 -7.56 -7.89
C ILE A 357 -7.15 -7.03 -9.32
N GLU A 358 -7.72 -5.84 -9.47
CA GLU A 358 -7.84 -5.18 -10.76
C GLU A 358 -6.85 -4.02 -10.85
N PRO A 359 -6.06 -3.92 -11.93
CA PRO A 359 -5.41 -2.66 -12.26
C PRO A 359 -6.49 -1.63 -12.56
N TRP A 360 -6.49 -0.52 -11.82
CA TRP A 360 -7.55 0.47 -11.87
C TRP A 360 -6.99 1.87 -12.05
N LEU A 361 -7.48 2.58 -13.07
CA LEU A 361 -7.02 3.93 -13.37
C LEU A 361 -7.73 4.95 -12.47
N THR A 362 -6.99 5.57 -11.56
CA THR A 362 -7.53 6.53 -10.59
C THR A 362 -6.51 7.61 -10.25
N ASP A 363 -7.00 8.79 -9.90
CA ASP A 363 -6.19 9.82 -9.29
C ASP A 363 -5.85 9.42 -7.85
N GLN A 364 -4.58 9.43 -7.49
CA GLN A 364 -4.08 9.06 -6.16
C GLN A 364 -2.89 9.94 -5.78
N TRP A 365 -2.57 9.96 -4.50
CA TRP A 365 -1.40 10.64 -3.95
C TRP A 365 -0.21 9.69 -3.93
N TYR A 366 0.93 10.18 -4.44
CA TYR A 366 2.17 9.42 -4.53
C TYR A 366 3.31 10.15 -3.83
N VAL A 367 4.20 9.37 -3.22
CA VAL A 367 5.52 9.82 -2.81
C VAL A 367 6.54 9.44 -3.90
N ASP A 368 7.42 10.38 -4.27
CA ASP A 368 8.62 10.11 -5.08
C ASP A 368 9.61 9.27 -4.27
N ALA A 369 9.34 7.97 -4.26
CA ALA A 369 10.10 7.00 -3.53
C ALA A 369 11.51 6.82 -4.11
N ALA A 370 11.69 7.01 -5.42
CA ALA A 370 12.98 6.90 -6.08
C ALA A 370 13.96 7.98 -5.61
N THR A 371 13.49 9.21 -5.42
CA THR A 371 14.32 10.29 -4.86
C THR A 371 14.66 10.03 -3.39
N LEU A 372 13.66 9.65 -2.58
CA LEU A 372 13.85 9.42 -1.14
C LEU A 372 14.63 8.13 -0.82
N ALA A 373 14.69 7.16 -1.73
CA ALA A 373 15.43 5.93 -1.57
C ALA A 373 16.95 6.10 -1.65
N LYS A 374 17.45 7.10 -2.39
CA LYS A 374 18.89 7.27 -2.65
C LYS A 374 19.72 7.42 -1.35
N PRO A 375 19.38 8.32 -0.41
CA PRO A 375 20.14 8.43 0.84
C PRO A 375 20.06 7.16 1.69
N ALA A 376 18.93 6.45 1.64
CA ALA A 376 18.74 5.21 2.37
C ALA A 376 19.62 4.08 1.82
N ILE A 377 19.74 3.95 0.50
CA ILE A 377 20.67 3.04 -0.17
C ILE A 377 22.13 3.37 0.24
N GLU A 378 22.51 4.64 0.15
CA GLU A 378 23.86 5.11 0.51
C GLU A 378 24.20 4.83 1.98
N ALA A 379 23.23 4.97 2.89
CA ALA A 379 23.41 4.69 4.31
C ALA A 379 23.78 3.22 4.58
N VAL A 380 23.17 2.27 3.86
CA VAL A 380 23.52 0.85 3.97
C VAL A 380 24.84 0.56 3.27
N GLN A 381 25.06 1.08 2.05
CA GLN A 381 26.30 0.88 1.29
C GLN A 381 27.55 1.40 2.02
N SER A 382 27.43 2.54 2.71
CA SER A 382 28.51 3.12 3.52
C SER A 382 28.70 2.45 4.88
N GLY A 383 27.78 1.56 5.29
CA GLY A 383 27.81 0.87 6.58
C GLY A 383 27.38 1.73 7.77
N GLN A 384 26.73 2.88 7.53
CA GLN A 384 26.09 3.68 8.59
C GLN A 384 24.92 2.93 9.22
N THR A 385 24.20 2.14 8.42
CA THR A 385 23.22 1.15 8.86
C THR A 385 23.68 -0.23 8.40
N LYS A 386 23.62 -1.23 9.29
CA LYS A 386 24.06 -2.61 9.01
C LYS A 386 22.94 -3.61 9.20
N PHE A 387 22.78 -4.54 8.27
CA PHE A 387 21.81 -5.64 8.42
C PHE A 387 22.47 -6.85 9.07
N VAL A 388 21.74 -7.50 9.97
CA VAL A 388 22.13 -8.74 10.65
C VAL A 388 21.01 -9.75 10.50
N PRO A 389 21.22 -10.89 9.81
CA PRO A 389 22.43 -11.23 9.08
C PRO A 389 22.59 -10.44 7.76
N ALA A 390 23.83 -10.31 7.27
CA ALA A 390 24.18 -9.44 6.13
C ALA A 390 23.54 -9.86 4.78
N ASN A 391 23.04 -11.08 4.66
CA ASN A 391 22.38 -11.53 3.42
C ASN A 391 21.11 -10.75 3.10
N TRP A 392 20.46 -10.13 4.09
CA TRP A 392 19.28 -9.29 3.87
C TRP A 392 19.58 -7.95 3.19
N GLU A 393 20.85 -7.53 3.14
CA GLU A 393 21.25 -6.33 2.38
C GLU A 393 20.93 -6.50 0.89
N LYS A 394 21.12 -7.70 0.35
CA LYS A 394 20.78 -7.99 -1.05
C LYS A 394 19.30 -7.78 -1.31
N THR A 395 18.43 -8.37 -0.48
CA THR A 395 16.97 -8.20 -0.59
C THR A 395 16.56 -6.74 -0.44
N TYR A 396 17.21 -6.00 0.46
CA TYR A 396 16.98 -4.57 0.62
C TYR A 396 17.36 -3.78 -0.64
N PHE A 397 18.56 -4.01 -1.20
CA PHE A 397 19.02 -3.31 -2.41
C PHE A 397 18.18 -3.65 -3.64
N ASP A 398 17.89 -4.94 -3.88
CA ASP A 398 17.05 -5.39 -4.99
C ASP A 398 15.70 -4.64 -5.01
N TRP A 399 15.14 -4.36 -3.83
CA TRP A 399 13.90 -3.60 -3.69
C TRP A 399 14.11 -2.10 -3.87
N MET A 400 15.09 -1.52 -3.17
CA MET A 400 15.30 -0.07 -3.14
C MET A 400 15.76 0.48 -4.49
N GLU A 401 16.51 -0.30 -5.27
CA GLU A 401 16.99 0.09 -6.62
C GLU A 401 15.86 0.06 -7.67
N ASN A 402 14.82 -0.74 -7.46
CA ASN A 402 13.67 -0.89 -8.37
C ASN A 402 12.37 -0.28 -7.85
N ILE A 403 12.47 0.56 -6.80
CA ILE A 403 11.31 1.07 -6.07
C ILE A 403 10.40 1.91 -6.97
N GLN A 404 9.12 1.57 -6.99
CA GLN A 404 8.10 2.33 -7.71
C GLN A 404 7.58 3.50 -6.86
N PRO A 405 6.98 4.54 -7.48
CA PRO A 405 6.29 5.59 -6.76
C PRO A 405 5.29 5.02 -5.76
N TRP A 406 5.35 5.50 -4.52
CA TRP A 406 4.58 4.92 -3.44
C TRP A 406 3.21 5.56 -3.36
N CYS A 407 2.16 4.81 -3.72
CA CYS A 407 0.78 5.24 -3.52
C CYS A 407 0.45 5.33 -2.02
N ILE A 408 0.20 6.54 -1.53
CA ILE A 408 -0.04 6.84 -0.11
C ILE A 408 -1.50 7.15 0.23
N SER A 409 -2.40 7.24 -0.73
CA SER A 409 -3.84 7.42 -0.48
C SER A 409 -4.60 6.11 -0.45
N ARG A 410 -5.65 6.03 0.38
CA ARG A 410 -6.51 4.87 0.58
C ARG A 410 -7.96 5.32 0.74
N GLN A 411 -8.89 4.61 0.12
CA GLN A 411 -10.33 4.90 0.15
C GLN A 411 -11.01 4.26 1.38
N LEU A 412 -10.30 4.33 2.51
CA LEU A 412 -10.73 3.84 3.82
C LEU A 412 -11.30 5.00 4.63
N TRP A 413 -12.00 4.66 5.70
CA TRP A 413 -12.46 5.68 6.65
C TRP A 413 -11.52 5.80 7.84
N TRP A 414 -10.92 4.68 8.26
CA TRP A 414 -9.98 4.63 9.37
C TRP A 414 -8.54 4.91 8.90
N GLY A 415 -7.93 5.98 9.44
CA GLY A 415 -6.56 6.41 9.13
C GLY A 415 -6.40 7.92 9.26
N HIS A 416 -5.21 8.43 8.95
CA HIS A 416 -4.98 9.88 8.92
C HIS A 416 -5.61 10.47 7.66
N GLN A 417 -6.66 11.27 7.78
CA GLN A 417 -7.27 11.94 6.63
C GLN A 417 -6.26 12.87 5.94
N ILE A 418 -6.18 12.79 4.62
CA ILE A 418 -5.22 13.57 3.83
C ILE A 418 -5.46 15.08 4.06
N PRO A 419 -4.40 15.87 4.34
CA PRO A 419 -4.53 17.30 4.58
C PRO A 419 -4.47 18.09 3.26
N ALA A 420 -5.38 17.75 2.35
CA ALA A 420 -5.58 18.42 1.06
C ALA A 420 -7.05 18.83 0.91
N TRP A 421 -7.28 20.00 0.33
CA TRP A 421 -8.60 20.58 0.12
C TRP A 421 -8.76 20.98 -1.34
N TYR A 422 -9.93 20.73 -1.90
CA TYR A 422 -10.26 21.02 -3.29
C TYR A 422 -11.14 22.27 -3.37
N GLY A 423 -10.72 23.20 -4.23
CA GLY A 423 -11.56 24.31 -4.69
C GLY A 423 -12.60 23.87 -5.73
N PRO A 424 -13.53 24.77 -6.11
CA PRO A 424 -14.63 24.46 -7.02
C PRO A 424 -14.20 24.10 -8.46
N ASP A 425 -13.00 24.46 -8.86
CA ASP A 425 -12.39 24.14 -10.17
C ASP A 425 -11.42 22.94 -10.12
N GLY A 426 -11.23 22.33 -8.95
CA GLY A 426 -10.30 21.23 -8.72
C GLY A 426 -8.90 21.66 -8.25
N GLU A 427 -8.63 22.96 -8.06
CA GLU A 427 -7.36 23.44 -7.49
C GLU A 427 -7.14 22.84 -6.09
N ILE A 428 -5.90 22.40 -5.82
CA ILE A 428 -5.55 21.67 -4.61
C ILE A 428 -4.79 22.58 -3.62
N PHE A 429 -5.34 22.72 -2.42
CA PHE A 429 -4.71 23.43 -1.30
C PHE A 429 -4.26 22.41 -0.26
N VAL A 430 -2.95 22.31 -0.01
CA VAL A 430 -2.37 21.42 1.02
C VAL A 430 -1.89 22.24 2.19
N ALA A 431 -2.35 21.92 3.41
CA ALA A 431 -2.07 22.72 4.60
C ALA A 431 -2.14 21.92 5.90
N GLU A 432 -1.45 22.36 6.96
CA GLU A 432 -1.49 21.67 8.26
C GLU A 432 -2.83 21.86 8.99
N SER A 433 -3.62 22.87 8.60
CA SER A 433 -4.95 23.14 9.15
C SER A 433 -5.94 23.59 8.07
N GLU A 434 -7.24 23.37 8.32
CA GLU A 434 -8.32 23.84 7.46
C GLU A 434 -8.34 25.38 7.34
N GLN A 435 -8.03 26.07 8.43
CA GLN A 435 -7.92 27.53 8.44
C GLN A 435 -6.82 28.03 7.47
N ASP A 436 -5.68 27.36 7.43
CA ASP A 436 -4.58 27.71 6.53
C ASP A 436 -4.94 27.40 5.07
N ALA A 437 -5.66 26.29 4.81
CA ALA A 437 -6.18 25.98 3.48
C ALA A 437 -7.14 27.05 2.98
N HIS A 438 -8.07 27.52 3.81
CA HIS A 438 -8.98 28.62 3.45
C HIS A 438 -8.25 29.95 3.23
N GLN A 439 -7.19 30.24 3.98
CA GLN A 439 -6.36 31.43 3.74
C GLN A 439 -5.65 31.35 2.39
N ALA A 440 -5.08 30.19 2.05
CA ALA A 440 -4.44 29.97 0.75
C ALA A 440 -5.46 30.09 -0.40
N ALA A 441 -6.64 29.50 -0.25
CA ALA A 441 -7.72 29.61 -1.23
C ALA A 441 -8.21 31.06 -1.38
N LYS A 442 -8.37 31.80 -0.29
CA LYS A 442 -8.74 33.22 -0.34
C LYS A 442 -7.70 34.05 -1.08
N ALA A 443 -6.42 33.76 -0.90
CA ALA A 443 -5.34 34.42 -1.64
C ALA A 443 -5.36 34.07 -3.13
N HIS A 444 -5.70 32.83 -3.49
CA HIS A 444 -5.80 32.37 -4.88
C HIS A 444 -7.04 32.95 -5.60
N TYR A 445 -8.22 32.85 -5.01
CA TYR A 445 -9.49 33.28 -5.63
C TYR A 445 -9.86 34.74 -5.36
N GLY A 446 -9.18 35.40 -4.42
CA GLY A 446 -9.48 36.77 -3.99
C GLY A 446 -10.73 36.92 -3.10
N GLN A 447 -11.37 35.81 -2.72
CA GLN A 447 -12.58 35.78 -1.90
C GLN A 447 -12.68 34.52 -1.05
N ASP A 448 -13.50 34.56 0.00
CA ASP A 448 -13.81 33.36 0.78
C ASP A 448 -14.48 32.32 -0.13
N THR A 449 -13.90 31.12 -0.16
CA THR A 449 -14.28 30.04 -1.08
C THR A 449 -14.51 28.77 -0.26
N GLU A 450 -15.60 28.07 -0.55
CA GLU A 450 -15.90 26.78 0.04
C GLU A 450 -14.90 25.74 -0.47
N LEU A 451 -14.38 24.93 0.45
CA LEU A 451 -13.40 23.90 0.16
C LEU A 451 -13.93 22.56 0.61
N THR A 452 -13.65 21.50 -0.16
CA THR A 452 -13.94 20.13 0.25
C THR A 452 -12.64 19.41 0.57
N ARG A 453 -12.49 18.92 1.80
CA ARG A 453 -11.30 18.14 2.18
C ARG A 453 -11.31 16.79 1.47
N ASP A 454 -10.12 16.32 1.09
CA ASP A 454 -9.93 14.97 0.58
C ASP A 454 -10.49 13.93 1.56
N GLU A 455 -11.37 13.07 1.05
CA GLU A 455 -12.03 12.03 1.85
C GLU A 455 -11.10 10.85 2.14
N ASP A 456 -10.04 10.69 1.33
CA ASP A 456 -9.08 9.61 1.47
C ASP A 456 -8.26 9.75 2.75
N VAL A 457 -7.78 8.61 3.23
CA VAL A 457 -6.82 8.54 4.33
C VAL A 457 -5.46 8.07 3.82
N LEU A 458 -4.43 8.37 4.60
CA LEU A 458 -3.08 7.93 4.32
C LEU A 458 -2.91 6.44 4.58
N ASP A 459 -2.09 5.81 3.76
CA ASP A 459 -1.55 4.47 3.96
C ASP A 459 -0.98 4.34 5.39
N THR A 460 -1.25 3.22 6.06
CA THR A 460 -0.72 2.96 7.41
C THR A 460 0.80 3.06 7.42
N TRP A 461 1.45 2.56 6.38
CA TRP A 461 2.91 2.62 6.28
C TRP A 461 3.45 4.05 6.23
N PHE A 462 2.63 5.03 5.84
CA PHE A 462 3.03 6.44 5.84
C PHE A 462 3.27 6.97 7.26
N SER A 463 2.37 6.68 8.20
CA SER A 463 2.56 7.10 9.59
C SER A 463 3.58 6.21 10.31
N SER A 464 3.59 4.90 10.04
CA SER A 464 4.54 3.96 10.64
C SER A 464 5.98 4.18 10.16
N ALA A 465 6.19 4.78 8.98
CA ALA A 465 7.51 5.22 8.52
C ALA A 465 8.10 6.34 9.39
N LEU A 466 7.29 7.05 10.16
CA LEU A 466 7.74 8.17 10.99
C LEU A 466 8.14 7.74 12.40
N TRP A 467 7.90 6.46 12.74
CA TRP A 467 8.04 5.90 14.09
C TRP A 467 9.34 6.28 14.81
N PRO A 468 10.54 6.25 14.20
CA PRO A 468 11.80 6.52 14.92
C PRO A 468 11.92 7.94 15.50
N PHE A 469 11.16 8.90 14.98
CA PHE A 469 11.22 10.30 15.41
C PHE A 469 9.90 10.84 15.94
N SER A 470 8.77 10.41 15.38
CA SER A 470 7.46 10.88 15.78
C SER A 470 7.10 10.43 17.21
N THR A 471 7.52 9.22 17.62
CA THR A 471 7.30 8.74 18.99
C THR A 471 8.09 9.54 20.02
N LEU A 472 9.18 10.18 19.59
CA LEU A 472 10.07 10.96 20.44
C LEU A 472 9.64 12.44 20.53
N GLY A 473 8.56 12.84 19.86
CA GLY A 473 7.97 14.18 19.96
C GLY A 473 8.27 15.10 18.78
N TRP A 474 8.93 14.63 17.72
CA TRP A 474 8.98 15.36 16.45
C TRP A 474 7.55 15.62 15.94
N PRO A 475 7.21 16.81 15.42
CA PRO A 475 8.09 17.86 14.90
C PRO A 475 8.66 18.84 15.94
N ASP A 476 8.35 18.66 17.23
CA ASP A 476 8.96 19.47 18.28
C ASP A 476 10.38 18.93 18.61
N GLU A 477 11.33 19.81 18.91
CA GLU A 477 12.71 19.45 19.25
C GLU A 477 12.82 19.10 20.74
N THR A 478 12.31 17.91 21.10
CA THR A 478 12.29 17.44 22.48
C THR A 478 13.67 16.92 22.92
N PRO A 479 13.98 16.93 24.23
CA PRO A 479 15.19 16.30 24.76
C PRO A 479 15.32 14.81 24.37
N GLU A 480 14.20 14.10 24.32
CA GLU A 480 14.16 12.70 23.94
C GLU A 480 14.52 12.47 22.48
N LEU A 481 14.04 13.32 21.57
CA LEU A 481 14.40 13.23 20.16
C LEU A 481 15.91 13.37 19.98
N HIS A 482 16.53 14.36 20.62
CA HIS A 482 17.99 14.54 20.55
C HIS A 482 18.77 13.37 21.15
N LYS A 483 18.26 12.77 22.23
CA LYS A 483 18.97 11.73 22.96
C LYS A 483 18.81 10.34 22.35
N HIS A 484 17.66 10.07 21.75
CA HIS A 484 17.20 8.71 21.43
C HIS A 484 16.87 8.47 19.95
N TYR A 485 16.92 9.48 19.06
CA TYR A 485 16.58 9.31 17.65
C TYR A 485 17.36 8.19 16.95
N LYS A 486 18.69 8.20 17.11
CA LYS A 486 19.56 7.18 16.54
C LYS A 486 19.39 5.86 17.30
N THR A 487 18.43 5.06 16.88
CA THR A 487 18.12 3.76 17.48
C THR A 487 19.33 2.82 17.30
N ASP A 488 19.77 2.13 18.36
CA ASP A 488 20.96 1.27 18.27
C ASP A 488 20.67 0.00 17.46
N VAL A 489 19.50 -0.61 17.70
CA VAL A 489 19.05 -1.83 17.04
C VAL A 489 17.56 -1.75 16.72
N LEU A 490 17.21 -1.93 15.45
CA LEU A 490 15.86 -2.23 15.00
C LEU A 490 15.71 -3.75 14.85
N VAL A 491 14.85 -4.37 15.65
CA VAL A 491 14.58 -5.82 15.59
C VAL A 491 13.25 -6.04 14.89
N THR A 492 13.23 -6.84 13.82
CA THR A 492 11.99 -7.17 13.10
C THR A 492 12.09 -8.44 12.26
N GLY A 493 10.96 -8.90 11.70
CA GLY A 493 10.89 -9.98 10.72
C GLY A 493 11.27 -9.51 9.30
N PHE A 494 11.64 -10.46 8.45
CA PHE A 494 12.02 -10.16 7.06
C PHE A 494 10.86 -9.68 6.18
N ASP A 495 9.63 -9.99 6.58
CA ASP A 495 8.37 -9.67 5.92
C ASP A 495 8.10 -8.17 5.84
N ILE A 496 8.66 -7.36 6.74
CA ILE A 496 8.45 -5.91 6.76
C ILE A 496 9.73 -5.09 6.51
N ILE A 497 10.77 -5.70 5.95
CA ILE A 497 11.98 -4.97 5.50
C ILE A 497 11.59 -3.83 4.57
N PHE A 498 10.78 -4.12 3.56
CA PHE A 498 10.38 -3.09 2.61
C PHE A 498 9.30 -2.16 3.17
N PHE A 499 8.25 -2.72 3.77
CA PHE A 499 7.11 -1.94 4.26
C PHE A 499 7.49 -0.91 5.32
N TRP A 500 8.43 -1.28 6.20
CA TRP A 500 8.70 -0.51 7.40
C TRP A 500 10.15 -0.06 7.48
N VAL A 501 11.13 -0.97 7.41
CA VAL A 501 12.55 -0.61 7.55
C VAL A 501 12.97 0.40 6.48
N ALA A 502 12.69 0.11 5.20
CA ALA A 502 13.02 1.00 4.10
C ALA A 502 12.32 2.37 4.21
N ARG A 503 11.02 2.38 4.52
CA ARG A 503 10.25 3.62 4.66
C ARG A 503 10.73 4.48 5.83
N MET A 504 11.09 3.85 6.96
CA MET A 504 11.71 4.56 8.08
C MET A 504 13.07 5.15 7.71
N MET A 505 13.89 4.44 6.92
CA MET A 505 15.17 5.01 6.44
C MET A 505 14.94 6.20 5.53
N MET A 506 14.02 6.09 4.56
CA MET A 506 13.67 7.18 3.65
C MET A 506 13.23 8.44 4.42
N MET A 507 12.25 8.30 5.31
CA MET A 507 11.70 9.43 6.06
C MET A 507 12.67 9.96 7.12
N GLY A 508 13.35 9.07 7.83
CA GLY A 508 14.33 9.43 8.85
C GLY A 508 15.48 10.26 8.28
N LEU A 509 16.12 9.79 7.21
CA LEU A 509 17.22 10.50 6.57
C LEU A 509 16.77 11.84 5.99
N HIS A 510 15.58 11.91 5.39
CA HIS A 510 15.06 13.15 4.83
C HIS A 510 14.78 14.21 5.89
N PHE A 511 14.13 13.86 7.00
CA PHE A 511 13.69 14.83 8.01
C PHE A 511 14.71 15.09 9.12
N LYS A 512 15.57 14.13 9.45
CA LYS A 512 16.55 14.26 10.53
C LYS A 512 18.00 14.28 10.05
N GLN A 513 18.26 14.01 8.76
CA GLN A 513 19.61 14.06 8.18
C GLN A 513 20.62 13.14 8.90
N GLU A 514 20.10 12.11 9.56
CA GLU A 514 20.84 11.05 10.24
C GLU A 514 20.07 9.73 10.07
N VAL A 515 20.78 8.59 10.08
CA VAL A 515 20.13 7.28 10.00
C VAL A 515 19.22 7.04 11.22
N PRO A 516 18.00 6.51 11.03
CA PRO A 516 17.10 6.23 12.15
C PRO A 516 17.60 5.08 13.04
N PHE A 517 18.44 4.19 12.51
CA PHE A 517 19.03 3.10 13.26
C PHE A 517 20.42 2.70 12.75
N HIS A 518 21.28 2.29 13.68
CA HIS A 518 22.62 1.77 13.36
C HIS A 518 22.59 0.30 12.90
N THR A 519 21.82 -0.56 13.57
CA THR A 519 21.74 -1.99 13.24
C THR A 519 20.30 -2.39 12.94
N VAL A 520 20.07 -3.15 11.88
CA VAL A 520 18.80 -3.83 11.60
C VAL A 520 19.00 -5.32 11.83
N TYR A 521 18.41 -5.86 12.88
CA TYR A 521 18.41 -7.29 13.16
C TYR A 521 17.13 -7.93 12.61
N ILE A 522 17.30 -8.83 11.64
CA ILE A 522 16.21 -9.54 10.98
C ILE A 522 16.14 -10.98 11.49
N HIS A 523 15.00 -11.33 12.08
CA HIS A 523 14.70 -12.71 12.49
C HIS A 523 13.77 -13.42 11.49
N ALA A 524 13.77 -14.76 11.56
CA ALA A 524 12.83 -15.58 10.79
C ALA A 524 11.41 -15.51 11.38
N LEU A 525 10.41 -15.91 10.58
CA LEU A 525 9.02 -16.01 11.02
C LEU A 525 8.76 -17.34 11.75
N VAL A 526 7.98 -17.27 12.83
CA VAL A 526 7.47 -18.47 13.49
C VAL A 526 6.38 -19.08 12.61
N ARG A 527 6.47 -20.38 12.36
CA ARG A 527 5.51 -21.15 11.54
C ARG A 527 4.76 -22.18 12.38
N ASP A 528 3.66 -22.69 11.85
CA ASP A 528 2.92 -23.78 12.49
C ASP A 528 3.62 -25.14 12.27
N GLU A 529 3.03 -26.23 12.75
CA GLU A 529 3.62 -27.57 12.64
C GLU A 529 3.77 -28.10 11.20
N LYS A 530 3.12 -27.47 10.21
CA LYS A 530 3.15 -27.84 8.79
C LYS A 530 4.19 -27.05 8.00
N GLY A 531 4.87 -26.10 8.65
CA GLY A 531 5.86 -25.23 8.04
C GLY A 531 5.23 -24.00 7.43
#